data_AF-A0A382VII4-F1
#
_entry.id   AF-A0A382VII4-F1
#
_cell.length_a   1.000
_cell.length_b   1.000
_cell.length_c   1.000
_cell.angle_alpha   90.00
_cell.angle_beta   90.00
_cell.angle_gamma   90.00
#
_symmetry.space_group_name_H-M   'P 1'
#
loop_
_entity.id
_entity.type
_entity.pdbx_description
1 polymer ?
#
loop_
_entity_poly.entity_id
_entity_poly.type
_entity_poly.pdbx_seq_one_letter_code
_entity_poly.pdbx_strand_id
1 'polypeptide(L)' 'MTTKNAALQQWIDEVASMTKPDKIHWCDGSKKEYEVLVDQLLATGELLELNKAT' A
#
# COMPACT_ATOMS: atom_id res chain seq x y z
N MET A 1 -5.26 -5.38 8.52
CA MET A 1 -4.62 -5.70 9.82
C MET A 1 -4.68 -4.45 10.70
N THR A 2 -4.47 -4.58 12.00
CA THR A 2 -4.35 -3.44 12.93
C THR A 2 -3.18 -3.69 13.87
N THR A 3 -2.64 -2.63 14.46
CA THR A 3 -1.56 -2.73 15.44
C THR A 3 -2.11 -2.83 16.87
N LYS A 4 -1.38 -3.52 17.76
CA LYS A 4 -1.64 -3.50 19.21
C LYS A 4 -0.88 -2.37 19.92
N ASN A 5 0.03 -1.70 19.21
CA ASN A 5 0.79 -0.58 19.76
C ASN A 5 -0.08 0.68 19.74
N ALA A 6 -0.50 1.14 20.93
CA ALA A 6 -1.37 2.29 21.07
C ALA A 6 -0.77 3.59 20.52
N ALA A 7 0.54 3.81 20.70
CA ALA A 7 1.21 5.00 20.18
C ALA A 7 1.21 5.01 18.64
N LEU A 8 1.42 3.86 18.02
CA LEU A 8 1.34 3.73 16.56
C LEU A 8 -0.09 3.97 16.05
N GLN A 9 -1.09 3.40 16.73
CA GLN A 9 -2.50 3.62 16.34
C GLN A 9 -2.87 5.10 16.43
N GLN A 10 -2.52 5.78 17.53
CA GLN A 10 -2.81 7.20 17.72
C GLN A 10 -2.19 8.07 16.62
N TRP A 11 -0.93 7.78 16.26
CA TRP A 11 -0.25 8.49 15.18
C TRP A 11 -0.95 8.29 13.82
N ILE A 12 -1.37 7.05 13.51
CA ILE A 12 -2.12 6.76 12.28
C ILE A 12 -3.43 7.55 12.24
N ASP A 13 -4.17 7.59 13.35
CA ASP A 13 -5.44 8.31 13.46
C ASP A 13 -5.24 9.83 13.26
N GLU A 14 -4.18 10.40 13.84
CA GLU A 14 -3.81 11.82 13.67
C GLU A 14 -3.54 12.13 12.18
N VAL A 15 -2.66 11.37 11.53
CA VAL A 15 -2.30 11.59 10.12
C VAL A 15 -3.50 11.38 9.20
N ALA A 16 -4.32 10.36 9.46
CA ALA A 16 -5.53 10.09 8.69
C ALA A 16 -6.55 11.23 8.82
N SER A 17 -6.69 11.84 10.00
CA SER A 17 -7.59 12.98 10.22
C SER A 17 -7.18 14.21 9.39
N MET A 18 -5.87 14.40 9.20
CA MET A 18 -5.31 15.51 8.44
C MET A 18 -5.37 15.27 6.92
N THR A 19 -4.95 14.09 6.48
CA THR A 19 -4.79 13.77 5.05
C THR A 19 -6.08 13.26 4.40
N LYS A 20 -7.04 12.76 5.20
CA LYS A 20 -8.33 12.23 4.76
C LYS A 20 -8.20 11.25 3.59
N PRO A 21 -7.39 10.18 3.74
CA PRO A 21 -7.19 9.22 2.66
C PRO A 21 -8.49 8.43 2.42
N ASP A 22 -8.70 7.99 1.18
CA ASP A 22 -9.84 7.13 0.86
C ASP A 22 -9.75 5.76 1.56
N LYS A 23 -8.52 5.25 1.74
CA LYS A 23 -8.26 3.96 2.38
C LYS A 23 -6.86 3.91 2.99
N ILE A 24 -6.75 3.26 4.15
CA ILE A 24 -5.48 2.88 4.76
C ILE A 24 -5.21 1.41 4.44
N HIS A 25 -4.06 1.12 3.84
CA HIS A 25 -3.60 -0.25 3.56
C HIS A 25 -2.40 -0.58 4.47
N TRP A 26 -2.46 -1.72 5.14
CA TRP A 26 -1.38 -2.23 5.97
C TRP A 26 -0.56 -3.22 5.15
N CYS A 27 0.68 -2.85 4.84
CA CYS A 27 1.59 -3.69 4.07
C CYS A 27 2.11 -4.86 4.92
N ASP A 28 1.88 -6.09 4.46
CA ASP A 28 2.39 -7.33 5.04
C ASP A 28 3.70 -7.80 4.39
N GLY A 29 4.09 -7.20 3.27
CA GLY A 29 5.35 -7.50 2.57
C GLY A 29 5.36 -8.87 1.88
N SER A 30 4.22 -9.52 1.72
CA SER A 30 4.12 -10.80 1.02
C SER A 30 4.31 -10.63 -0.48
N LYS A 31 4.71 -11.73 -1.14
CA LYS A 31 4.80 -11.79 -2.62
C LYS A 31 3.46 -11.46 -3.29
N LYS A 32 2.35 -11.89 -2.68
CA LYS A 32 1.00 -11.63 -3.19
C LYS A 32 0.66 -10.14 -3.11
N GLU A 33 1.03 -9.46 -2.02
CA GLU A 33 0.84 -8.02 -1.91
C GLU A 33 1.63 -7.27 -2.99
N TYR A 34 2.89 -7.65 -3.19
CA TYR A 34 3.72 -7.08 -4.24
C TYR A 34 3.08 -7.24 -5.63
N GLU A 35 2.64 -8.45 -5.97
CA GLU A 35 1.98 -8.73 -7.26
C GLU A 35 0.72 -7.87 -7.43
N VAL A 36 -0.13 -7.77 -6.41
CA VAL A 36 -1.36 -6.93 -6.45
C VAL A 36 -1.04 -5.45 -6.66
N LEU A 37 -0.01 -4.92 -6.00
CA LEU A 37 0.39 -3.51 -6.15
C LEU A 37 0.99 -3.26 -7.55
N VAL A 38 1.84 -4.16 -8.04
CA VAL A 38 2.40 -4.05 -9.40
C VAL A 38 1.30 -4.08 -10.45
N ASP A 39 0.35 -5.01 -10.34
CA ASP A 39 -0.78 -5.12 -11.27
C ASP A 39 -1.63 -3.84 -11.27
N GLN A 40 -1.87 -3.24 -10.10
CA GLN A 40 -2.59 -1.95 -10.01
C GLN A 40 -1.83 -0.83 -10.73
N LEU A 41 -0.52 -0.71 -10.49
CA LEU A 41 0.30 0.34 -11.10
C LEU A 41 0.48 0.16 -12.62
N LEU A 42 0.50 -1.08 -13.10
CA LEU A 42 0.48 -1.37 -14.53
C LEU A 42 -0.87 -0.98 -15.15
N ALA A 43 -1.97 -1.25 -14.45
CA ALA A 43 -3.32 -0.90 -14.90
C ALA A 43 -3.56 0.62 -14.95
N THR A 44 -2.98 1.39 -14.02
CA THR A 44 -3.03 2.87 -14.04
C THR A 44 -2.06 3.50 -15.03
N GLY A 45 -1.07 2.73 -15.51
CA GLY A 45 -0.01 3.22 -16.40
C GLY A 45 1.11 3.96 -15.68
N GLU A 46 1.15 3.91 -14.34
CA GLU A 46 2.27 4.43 -13.53
C GLU A 46 3.53 3.57 -13.71
N LEU A 47 3.34 2.27 -13.98
CA LEU A 47 4.40 1.35 -14.38
C LEU A 47 4.24 0.90 -15.84
N LEU A 48 5.39 0.58 -16.45
CA LEU A 48 5.47 -0.08 -17.74
C LEU A 48 6.09 -1.47 -17.55
N GLU A 49 5.44 -2.49 -18.10
CA GLU A 49 5.95 -3.85 -18.05
C GLU A 49 7.20 -3.96 -18.93
N LEU A 50 8.29 -4.44 -18.34
CA LEU A 50 9.54 -4.65 -19.05
C LEU A 50 9.48 -5.90 -19.92
N ASN A 51 10.31 -5.93 -20.97
CA ASN A 51 10.49 -7.14 -21.77
C ASN A 51 11.06 -8.27 -20.89
N LYS A 52 10.36 -9.41 -20.86
CA LYS A 52 10.74 -10.59 -20.07
C LYS A 52 11.70 -11.53 -20.80
N ALA A 53 11.91 -11.33 -22.10
CA ALA A 53 12.89 -12.08 -22.88
C ALA A 53 14.22 -11.32 -22.94
N THR A 54 15.30 -12.04 -22.66
CA THR A 54 16.69 -11.57 -22.82
C THR A 54 17.21 -11.96 -24.20
#